data_AF-A0A7V6W6N5-F1
#
_entry.id   AF-A0A7V6W6N5-F1
#
_cell.length_a   1.000
_cell.length_b   1.000
_cell.length_c   1.000
_cell.angle_alpha   90.00
_cell.angle_beta   90.00
_cell.angle_gamma   90.00
#
_symmetry.space_group_name_H-M   'P 1'
#
loop_
_entity.id
_entity.type
_entity.pdbx_description
1 polymer ?
#
loop_
_entity_poly.entity_id
_entity_poly.type
_entity_poly.pdbx_seq_one_letter_code
_entity_poly.pdbx_strand_id
1 'polypeptide(L)'
;MNIKSIFSKPIDRDIKGVIKVGQAEDENIKQELEEYVVTRELQRHFAAFFTSYKRGIEGYTDKMGVWISGFFGSGKSHFLKILSYLLANRMVDGKTALDYFIDDQKITDPEVLENMRLASETSTDVILFNIDSKGTSTGKQDKDAILSVFLKVFNEMQGFCGAYPNVADLERRLTKIGKY
;
A
#
# COMPACT_ATOMS: atom_id res chain seq x y z
N MET A 1 41.83 6.33 -7.19
CA MET A 1 40.46 6.59 -6.70
C MET A 1 39.50 5.84 -7.61
N ASN A 2 38.80 4.82 -7.12
CA ASN A 2 37.84 4.07 -7.93
C ASN A 2 36.46 4.72 -7.74
N ILE A 3 35.82 5.22 -8.80
CA ILE A 3 34.52 5.90 -8.73
C ILE A 3 33.46 5.01 -8.07
N LYS A 4 33.57 3.67 -8.21
CA LYS A 4 32.67 2.71 -7.56
C LYS A 4 32.62 2.87 -6.04
N SER A 5 33.70 3.29 -5.39
CA SER A 5 33.76 3.44 -3.92
C SER A 5 33.12 4.73 -3.39
N ILE A 6 32.62 5.60 -4.26
CA ILE A 6 31.92 6.85 -3.86
C ILE A 6 30.43 6.57 -3.59
N PHE A 7 29.87 5.54 -4.20
CA PHE A 7 28.45 5.23 -4.10
C PHE A 7 28.13 4.43 -2.85
N SER A 8 27.05 4.80 -2.15
CA SER A 8 26.54 4.07 -0.98
C SER A 8 26.08 2.64 -1.33
N LYS A 9 25.64 2.42 -2.57
CA LYS A 9 25.14 1.12 -3.07
C LYS A 9 25.89 0.68 -4.34
N PRO A 10 25.96 -0.64 -4.62
CA PRO A 10 26.60 -1.16 -5.84
C PRO A 10 25.98 -0.58 -7.12
N ILE A 11 26.80 -0.05 -8.02
CA ILE A 11 26.34 0.61 -9.26
C ILE A 11 25.81 -0.35 -10.34
N ASP A 12 26.14 -1.63 -10.21
CA ASP A 12 25.86 -2.74 -11.13
C ASP A 12 24.57 -3.51 -10.77
N ARG A 13 23.83 -3.04 -9.77
CA ARG A 13 22.55 -3.65 -9.37
C ARG A 13 21.45 -3.38 -10.40
N ASP A 14 20.59 -4.37 -10.62
CA ASP A 14 19.42 -4.23 -11.48
C ASP A 14 18.41 -3.29 -10.82
N ILE A 15 17.87 -2.31 -11.57
CA ILE A 15 16.87 -1.36 -11.08
C ILE A 15 15.68 -1.39 -12.03
N LYS A 16 14.54 -1.88 -11.55
CA LYS A 16 13.32 -1.92 -12.36
C LYS A 16 12.77 -0.50 -12.52
N GLY A 17 12.80 0.02 -13.74
CA GLY A 17 12.30 1.36 -14.06
C GLY A 17 10.77 1.50 -14.06
N VAL A 18 10.02 0.39 -14.04
CA VAL A 18 8.54 0.40 -14.04
C VAL A 18 8.03 -0.65 -13.06
N ILE A 19 7.08 -0.23 -12.22
CA ILE A 19 6.36 -1.11 -11.31
C ILE A 19 5.47 -2.06 -12.14
N LYS A 20 5.79 -3.35 -12.16
CA LYS A 20 4.94 -4.42 -12.72
C LYS A 20 4.44 -5.30 -11.58
N VAL A 21 3.13 -5.57 -11.57
CA VAL A 21 2.48 -6.47 -10.62
C VAL A 21 2.63 -7.91 -11.15
N GLY A 22 3.27 -8.80 -10.39
CA GLY A 22 3.42 -10.23 -10.70
C GLY A 22 4.85 -10.68 -11.10
N GLN A 23 5.22 -11.86 -10.59
CA GLN A 23 6.51 -12.59 -10.63
C GLN A 23 7.64 -11.98 -9.77
N ALA A 24 8.06 -12.76 -8.76
CA ALA A 24 8.99 -12.41 -7.67
C ALA A 24 8.53 -11.22 -6.80
N GLU A 25 7.30 -11.31 -6.27
CA GLU A 25 6.65 -10.23 -5.51
C GLU A 25 7.49 -9.77 -4.31
N ASP A 26 8.00 -10.70 -3.51
CA ASP A 26 8.82 -10.38 -2.32
C ASP A 26 10.18 -9.75 -2.67
N GLU A 27 10.89 -10.26 -3.69
CA GLU A 27 12.16 -9.66 -4.14
C GLU A 27 11.94 -8.24 -4.67
N ASN A 28 10.82 -8.02 -5.37
CA ASN A 28 10.43 -6.70 -5.86
C ASN A 28 10.10 -5.75 -4.70
N ILE A 29 9.33 -6.22 -3.71
CA ILE A 29 8.97 -5.43 -2.53
C ILE A 29 10.24 -5.07 -1.74
N LYS A 30 11.13 -6.04 -1.52
CA LYS A 30 12.43 -5.82 -0.87
C LYS A 30 13.19 -4.70 -1.56
N GLN A 31 13.38 -4.83 -2.87
CA GLN A 31 14.13 -3.85 -3.64
C GLN A 31 13.48 -2.46 -3.59
N GLU A 32 12.16 -2.38 -3.74
CA GLU A 32 11.42 -1.12 -3.63
C GLU A 32 11.59 -0.48 -2.25
N LEU A 33 11.48 -1.26 -1.17
CA LEU A 33 11.68 -0.79 0.19
C LEU A 33 13.11 -0.31 0.42
N GLU A 34 14.13 -1.06 -0.02
CA GLU A 34 15.55 -0.69 0.10
C GLU A 34 15.89 0.57 -0.70
N GLU A 35 15.40 0.68 -1.94
CA GLU A 35 15.69 1.82 -2.84
C GLU A 35 14.83 3.05 -2.55
N TYR A 36 13.78 2.94 -1.72
CA TYR A 36 12.96 4.09 -1.41
C TYR A 36 13.73 5.17 -0.63
N VAL A 37 13.80 6.37 -1.19
CA VAL A 37 14.47 7.52 -0.57
C VAL A 37 13.43 8.51 -0.06
N VAL A 38 13.49 8.81 1.24
CA VAL A 38 12.60 9.76 1.88
C VAL A 38 13.24 11.15 1.87
N THR A 39 12.70 12.03 1.03
CA THR A 39 13.09 13.45 1.00
C THR A 39 12.45 14.22 2.15
N ARG A 40 12.91 15.46 2.39
CA ARG A 40 12.31 16.36 3.40
C ARG A 40 10.82 16.61 3.16
N GLU A 41 10.40 16.65 1.90
CA GLU A 41 8.98 16.82 1.53
C GLU A 41 8.19 15.55 1.84
N LEU A 42 8.72 14.37 1.48
CA LEU A 42 8.11 13.09 1.82
C LEU A 42 7.97 12.88 3.32
N GLN A 43 8.93 13.33 4.13
CA GLN A 43 8.79 13.27 5.59
C GLN A 43 7.54 14.00 6.08
N ARG A 44 7.22 15.18 5.52
CA ARG A 44 5.99 15.91 5.88
C ARG A 44 4.74 15.15 5.46
N HIS A 45 4.76 14.47 4.32
CA HIS A 45 3.63 13.66 3.87
C HIS A 45 3.43 12.41 4.74
N PHE A 46 4.50 11.73 5.14
CA PHE A 46 4.43 10.64 6.11
C PHE A 46 3.89 11.11 7.46
N ALA A 47 4.38 12.23 7.98
CA ALA A 47 3.88 12.82 9.22
C ALA A 47 2.38 13.10 9.12
N ALA A 48 1.94 13.82 8.07
CA ALA A 48 0.53 14.14 7.88
C ALA A 48 -0.36 12.89 7.77
N PHE A 49 0.11 11.87 7.04
CA PHE A 49 -0.61 10.61 6.88
C PHE A 49 -0.73 9.86 8.22
N PHE A 50 0.38 9.54 8.88
CA PHE A 50 0.38 8.71 10.08
C PHE A 50 -0.24 9.40 11.29
N THR A 51 -0.10 10.72 11.42
CA THR A 51 -0.84 11.50 12.44
C THR A 51 -2.35 11.44 12.21
N SER A 52 -2.80 11.45 10.95
CA SER A 52 -4.24 11.32 10.63
C SER A 52 -4.73 9.89 10.84
N TYR A 53 -3.95 8.90 10.44
CA TYR A 53 -4.26 7.48 10.57
C TYR A 53 -4.38 7.07 12.05
N LYS A 54 -3.46 7.52 12.90
CA LYS A 54 -3.48 7.32 14.36
C LYS A 54 -4.82 7.69 15.00
N ARG A 55 -5.45 8.79 14.56
CA ARG A 55 -6.75 9.23 15.09
C ARG A 55 -7.87 8.20 14.86
N GLY A 56 -7.77 7.40 13.80
CA GLY A 56 -8.71 6.31 13.52
C GLY A 56 -8.40 5.02 14.29
N ILE A 57 -7.17 4.86 14.79
CA ILE A 57 -6.79 3.74 15.66
C ILE A 57 -7.23 4.02 17.11
N GLU A 58 -6.94 5.23 17.61
CA GLU A 58 -7.17 5.59 19.02
C GLU A 58 -8.63 6.00 19.32
N GLY A 59 -9.47 6.14 18.30
CA GLY A 59 -10.84 6.57 18.48
C GLY A 59 -11.67 6.50 17.21
N TYR A 60 -12.89 7.04 17.31
CA TYR A 60 -13.79 7.13 16.17
C TYR A 60 -13.52 8.41 15.35
N THR A 61 -13.44 8.27 14.03
CA THR A 61 -13.41 9.41 13.12
C THR A 61 -14.19 9.11 11.84
N ASP A 62 -14.88 10.11 11.31
CA ASP A 62 -15.54 10.10 10.01
C ASP A 62 -14.62 10.59 8.87
N LYS A 63 -13.40 11.04 9.20
CA LYS A 63 -12.40 11.58 8.27
C LYS A 63 -11.51 10.48 7.69
N MET A 64 -12.11 9.55 6.96
CA MET A 64 -11.43 8.32 6.50
C MET A 64 -10.67 8.46 5.16
N GLY A 65 -10.90 9.54 4.41
CA GLY A 65 -10.35 9.71 3.07
C GLY A 65 -9.00 10.42 3.03
N VAL A 66 -8.06 9.89 2.23
CA VAL A 66 -6.78 10.53 1.91
C VAL A 66 -6.69 10.79 0.41
N TRP A 67 -6.30 12.01 0.03
CA TRP A 67 -6.12 12.41 -1.36
C TRP A 67 -4.65 12.72 -1.64
N ILE A 68 -4.04 11.98 -2.57
CA ILE A 68 -2.64 12.17 -2.99
C ILE A 68 -2.64 12.81 -4.38
N SER A 69 -2.21 14.07 -4.48
CA SER A 69 -2.15 14.84 -5.73
C SER A 69 -0.73 15.31 -6.04
N GLY A 70 -0.49 15.72 -7.30
CA GLY A 70 0.83 16.13 -7.78
C GLY A 70 1.06 15.84 -9.27
N PHE A 71 2.12 16.39 -9.83
CA PHE A 71 2.45 16.30 -11.26
C PHE A 71 2.82 14.88 -11.73
N PHE A 72 2.77 14.62 -13.03
CA PHE A 72 3.25 13.36 -13.58
C PHE A 72 4.74 13.14 -13.23
N GLY A 73 5.11 11.91 -12.88
CA GLY A 73 6.48 11.59 -12.45
C GLY A 73 6.83 11.99 -11.01
N SER A 74 5.93 12.63 -10.25
CA SER A 74 6.21 13.07 -8.87
C SER A 74 6.22 11.96 -7.81
N GLY A 75 6.09 10.69 -8.21
CA GLY A 75 6.15 9.54 -7.29
C GLY A 75 4.85 9.19 -6.56
N LYS A 76 3.69 9.77 -6.88
CA LYS A 76 2.39 9.51 -6.18
C LYS A 76 2.04 8.04 -6.03
N SER A 77 2.06 7.28 -7.13
CA SER A 77 1.72 5.86 -7.11
C SER A 77 2.74 5.04 -6.32
N HIS A 78 4.02 5.44 -6.36
CA HIS A 78 5.08 4.81 -5.58
C HIS A 78 4.88 5.09 -4.09
N PHE A 79 4.58 6.34 -3.70
CA PHE A 79 4.25 6.71 -2.33
C PHE A 79 3.05 5.91 -1.79
N LEU A 80 1.97 5.80 -2.57
CA LEU A 80 0.80 4.98 -2.20
C LEU A 80 1.17 3.51 -2.00
N LYS A 81 2.03 2.95 -2.87
CA LYS A 81 2.50 1.57 -2.77
C LYS A 81 3.34 1.35 -1.50
N ILE A 82 4.22 2.29 -1.17
CA ILE A 82 5.02 2.24 0.06
C ILE A 82 4.13 2.34 1.31
N LEU A 83 3.13 3.22 1.32
CA LEU A 83 2.13 3.25 2.41
C LEU A 83 1.43 1.89 2.54
N SER A 84 1.08 1.24 1.41
CA SER A 84 0.44 -0.07 1.43
C SER A 84 1.32 -1.15 2.08
N TYR A 85 2.63 -1.13 1.83
CA TYR A 85 3.57 -2.06 2.47
C TYR A 85 3.74 -1.79 3.95
N LEU A 86 3.83 -0.52 4.34
CA LEU A 86 3.98 -0.12 5.75
C LEU A 86 2.74 -0.45 6.58
N LEU A 87 1.54 -0.28 6.02
CA LEU A 87 0.29 -0.62 6.70
C LEU A 87 0.06 -2.13 6.79
N ALA A 88 0.38 -2.88 5.73
CA ALA A 88 0.28 -4.33 5.74
C ALA A 88 1.38 -4.98 6.62
N ASN A 89 2.50 -4.27 6.76
CA ASN A 89 3.70 -4.63 7.53
C ASN A 89 4.14 -6.08 7.40
N ARG A 90 4.05 -6.64 6.18
CA ARG A 90 4.39 -8.04 5.91
C ARG A 90 5.89 -8.25 6.07
N MET A 91 6.28 -9.48 6.46
CA MET A 91 7.67 -9.88 6.41
C MET A 91 8.12 -10.10 4.97
N VAL A 92 9.23 -9.48 4.61
CA VAL A 92 9.88 -9.57 3.30
C VAL A 92 11.37 -9.79 3.58
N ASP A 93 11.93 -10.88 3.08
CA ASP A 93 13.33 -11.26 3.27
C ASP A 93 13.80 -11.20 4.75
N GLY A 94 12.95 -11.69 5.66
CA GLY A 94 13.26 -11.76 7.09
C GLY A 94 13.13 -10.44 7.86
N LYS A 95 12.67 -9.36 7.22
CA LYS A 95 12.42 -8.05 7.83
C LYS A 95 10.98 -7.60 7.58
N THR A 96 10.38 -6.90 8.52
CA THR A 96 9.10 -6.24 8.27
C THR A 96 9.31 -5.01 7.37
N ALA A 97 8.26 -4.55 6.68
CA ALA A 97 8.34 -3.34 5.88
C ALA A 97 8.82 -2.12 6.69
N LEU A 98 8.43 -2.04 7.97
CA LEU A 98 8.88 -0.99 8.89
C LEU A 98 10.38 -1.07 9.21
N ASP A 99 10.93 -2.29 9.35
CA ASP A 99 12.36 -2.47 9.69
C ASP A 99 13.26 -1.84 8.63
N TYR A 100 12.91 -1.92 7.34
CA TYR A 100 13.63 -1.22 6.27
C TYR A 100 13.66 0.31 6.44
N PHE A 101 12.63 0.90 7.05
CA PHE A 101 12.60 2.35 7.33
C PHE A 101 13.43 2.72 8.56
N ILE A 102 13.48 1.84 9.55
CA ILE A 102 14.24 2.02 10.79
C ILE A 102 15.74 1.83 10.52
N ASP A 103 16.13 0.72 9.92
CA ASP A 103 17.52 0.32 9.69
C ASP A 103 18.26 1.33 8.82
N ASP A 104 17.60 1.80 7.75
CA ASP A 104 18.15 2.79 6.82
C ASP A 104 17.95 4.24 7.31
N GLN A 105 17.39 4.45 8.52
CA GLN A 105 17.11 5.76 9.11
C GLN A 105 16.33 6.71 8.16
N LYS A 106 15.33 6.15 7.46
CA LYS A 106 14.57 6.89 6.43
C LYS A 106 13.69 8.00 7.00
N ILE A 107 13.28 7.85 8.26
CA ILE A 107 12.48 8.83 9.00
C ILE A 107 13.35 9.36 10.14
N THR A 108 13.58 10.67 10.13
CA THR A 108 14.41 11.33 11.15
C THR A 108 13.61 11.85 12.34
N ASP A 109 12.30 12.00 12.17
CA ASP A 109 11.39 12.49 13.21
C ASP A 109 10.92 11.33 14.11
N PRO A 110 11.27 11.32 15.41
CA PRO A 110 10.85 10.26 16.32
C PRO A 110 9.33 10.12 16.47
N GLU A 111 8.58 11.23 16.45
CA GLU A 111 7.12 11.18 16.61
C GLU A 111 6.46 10.49 15.40
N VAL A 112 6.97 10.78 14.20
CA VAL A 112 6.51 10.11 12.98
C VAL A 112 6.82 8.61 13.05
N LEU A 113 8.01 8.24 13.54
CA LEU A 113 8.40 6.84 13.67
C LEU A 113 7.52 6.09 14.68
N GLU A 114 7.16 6.70 15.81
CA GLU A 114 6.22 6.10 16.77
C GLU A 114 4.83 5.91 16.15
N ASN A 115 4.31 6.92 15.43
CA ASN A 115 3.02 6.79 14.75
C ASN A 115 3.05 5.71 13.65
N MET A 116 4.19 5.54 12.97
CA MET A 116 4.41 4.45 12.02
C MET A 116 4.41 3.08 12.69
N ARG A 117 5.09 2.93 13.84
CA ARG A 117 5.07 1.69 14.64
C ARG A 117 3.65 1.33 15.03
N LEU A 118 2.91 2.28 15.63
CA LEU A 118 1.51 2.08 16.01
C LEU A 118 0.65 1.61 14.84
N ALA A 119 0.78 2.25 13.68
CA ALA A 119 0.03 1.88 12.48
C ALA A 119 0.40 0.46 11.99
N SER A 120 1.69 0.11 12.01
CA SER A 120 2.21 -1.16 11.52
C SER A 120 1.93 -2.36 12.44
N GLU A 121 1.72 -2.11 13.73
CA GLU A 121 1.37 -3.12 14.74
C GLU A 121 -0.15 -3.32 14.84
N THR A 122 -0.93 -2.38 14.28
CA THR A 122 -2.39 -2.47 14.23
C THR A 122 -2.81 -3.43 13.13
N SER A 123 -3.58 -4.47 13.49
CA SER A 123 -4.12 -5.47 12.54
C SER A 123 -4.91 -4.80 11.42
N THR A 124 -4.34 -4.81 10.21
CA THR A 124 -4.89 -4.09 9.06
C THR A 124 -4.79 -4.95 7.82
N ASP A 125 -5.90 -5.13 7.12
CA ASP A 125 -5.88 -5.66 5.77
C ASP A 125 -5.77 -4.53 4.74
N VAL A 126 -4.89 -4.71 3.77
CA VAL A 126 -4.61 -3.71 2.74
C VAL A 126 -4.95 -4.26 1.37
N ILE A 127 -5.73 -3.49 0.61
CA ILE A 127 -6.05 -3.80 -0.78
C ILE A 127 -5.61 -2.64 -1.67
N LEU A 128 -4.69 -2.92 -2.59
CA LEU A 128 -4.20 -1.96 -3.57
C LEU A 128 -4.76 -2.32 -4.95
N PHE A 129 -5.51 -1.40 -5.57
CA PHE A 129 -6.13 -1.65 -6.87
C PHE A 129 -6.22 -0.36 -7.70
N ASN A 130 -6.34 -0.53 -9.02
CA ASN A 130 -6.60 0.55 -9.95
C ASN A 130 -8.07 0.49 -10.38
N ILE A 131 -8.80 1.59 -10.18
CA ILE A 131 -10.23 1.70 -10.48
C ILE A 131 -10.51 1.43 -11.97
N ASP A 132 -9.74 2.05 -12.88
CA ASP A 132 -9.94 1.91 -14.32
C ASP A 132 -9.73 0.47 -14.80
N SER A 133 -8.81 -0.26 -14.17
CA SER A 133 -8.52 -1.66 -14.52
C SER A 133 -9.58 -2.65 -14.05
N LYS A 134 -10.33 -2.30 -13.00
CA LYS A 134 -11.32 -3.19 -12.36
C LYS A 134 -12.75 -2.84 -12.77
N GLY A 135 -12.97 -1.65 -13.32
CA GLY A 135 -14.25 -1.19 -13.85
C GLY A 135 -14.71 -2.00 -15.05
N THR A 136 -15.98 -2.40 -15.05
CA THR A 136 -16.62 -2.99 -16.23
C THR A 136 -16.84 -1.90 -17.27
N SER A 137 -16.38 -2.12 -18.50
CA SER A 137 -16.43 -1.20 -19.65
C SER A 137 -17.84 -0.93 -20.19
N THR A 138 -18.87 -0.95 -19.34
CA THR A 138 -20.23 -0.62 -19.71
C THR A 138 -20.34 0.90 -19.75
N GLY A 139 -20.24 1.48 -20.96
CA GLY A 139 -20.15 2.91 -21.25
C GLY A 139 -21.37 3.77 -20.90
N LYS A 140 -21.89 3.65 -19.68
CA LYS A 140 -22.80 4.63 -19.09
C LYS A 140 -22.15 5.18 -17.84
N GLN A 141 -22.30 6.49 -17.63
CA GLN A 141 -21.92 7.20 -16.41
C GLN A 141 -22.75 6.67 -15.23
N ASP A 142 -22.44 5.47 -14.76
CA ASP A 142 -23.08 4.89 -13.59
C ASP A 142 -22.43 5.49 -12.36
N LYS A 143 -23.23 6.20 -11.56
CA LYS A 143 -22.84 6.65 -10.21
C LYS A 143 -22.36 5.48 -9.33
N ASP A 144 -22.80 4.27 -9.67
CA ASP A 144 -22.47 3.03 -8.98
C ASP A 144 -21.18 2.35 -9.50
N ALA A 145 -20.50 2.92 -10.49
CA ALA A 145 -19.28 2.33 -11.05
C ALA A 145 -18.15 2.26 -10.02
N ILE A 146 -17.99 3.28 -9.18
CA ILE A 146 -16.99 3.26 -8.11
C ILE A 146 -17.39 2.22 -7.06
N LEU A 147 -18.63 2.26 -6.57
CA LEU A 147 -19.13 1.32 -5.56
C LEU A 147 -18.98 -0.14 -6.00
N SER A 148 -19.31 -0.43 -7.26
CA SER A 148 -19.20 -1.79 -7.81
C SER A 148 -17.74 -2.27 -7.86
N VAL A 149 -16.79 -1.41 -8.19
CA VAL A 149 -15.35 -1.73 -8.14
C VAL A 149 -14.90 -2.01 -6.70
N PHE A 150 -15.29 -1.17 -5.74
CA PHE A 150 -14.96 -1.39 -4.33
C PHE A 150 -15.52 -2.73 -3.82
N LEU A 151 -16.81 -3.00 -4.10
CA LEU A 151 -17.46 -4.23 -3.68
C LEU A 151 -16.82 -5.47 -4.32
N LYS A 152 -16.49 -5.39 -5.61
CA LYS A 152 -15.78 -6.44 -6.35
C LYS A 152 -14.44 -6.77 -5.70
N VAL A 153 -13.60 -5.76 -5.49
CA VAL A 153 -12.26 -5.93 -4.93
C VAL A 153 -12.31 -6.42 -3.49
N PHE A 154 -13.28 -5.94 -2.69
CA PHE A 154 -13.51 -6.44 -1.34
C PHE A 154 -13.93 -7.92 -1.32
N ASN A 155 -14.86 -8.31 -2.19
CA ASN A 155 -15.29 -9.70 -2.30
C ASN A 155 -14.14 -10.62 -2.74
N GLU A 156 -13.37 -10.22 -3.75
CA GLU A 156 -12.18 -10.97 -4.21
C GLU A 156 -11.19 -11.19 -3.06
N MET A 157 -10.94 -10.17 -2.26
CA MET A 157 -10.05 -10.25 -1.10
C MET A 157 -10.57 -11.18 0.01
N GLN A 158 -11.89 -11.28 0.17
CA GLN A 158 -12.52 -12.25 1.08
C GLN A 158 -12.57 -13.68 0.51
N GLY A 159 -12.09 -13.91 -0.72
CA GLY A 159 -12.17 -15.22 -1.39
C GLY A 159 -13.50 -15.53 -2.06
N PHE A 160 -14.34 -14.50 -2.27
CA PHE A 160 -15.66 -14.61 -2.90
C PHE A 160 -15.67 -14.08 -4.34
N CYS A 161 -16.77 -14.32 -5.04
CA CYS A 161 -17.01 -13.92 -6.42
C CYS A 161 -16.98 -12.38 -6.56
N GLY A 162 -15.95 -11.85 -7.20
CA GLY A 162 -15.86 -10.42 -7.51
C GLY A 162 -16.86 -9.92 -8.56
N ALA A 163 -17.26 -10.79 -9.50
CA ALA A 163 -18.03 -10.39 -10.68
C ALA A 163 -19.52 -10.13 -10.39
N TYR A 164 -20.12 -10.90 -9.48
CA TYR A 164 -21.55 -10.86 -9.20
C TYR A 164 -21.80 -10.69 -7.69
N PRO A 165 -22.19 -9.49 -7.22
CA PRO A 165 -22.37 -9.21 -5.79
C PRO A 165 -23.32 -10.17 -5.08
N ASN A 166 -24.42 -10.53 -5.74
CA ASN A 166 -25.41 -11.48 -5.26
C ASN A 166 -24.89 -12.92 -5.13
N VAL A 167 -23.89 -13.31 -5.93
CA VAL A 167 -23.21 -14.60 -5.77
C VAL A 167 -22.24 -14.54 -4.58
N ALA A 168 -21.48 -13.46 -4.44
CA ALA A 168 -20.61 -13.26 -3.27
C ALA A 168 -21.39 -13.27 -1.95
N ASP A 169 -22.59 -12.69 -1.93
CA ASP A 169 -23.47 -12.72 -0.76
C ASP A 169 -23.93 -14.14 -0.42
N LEU A 170 -24.20 -14.97 -1.43
CA LEU A 170 -24.52 -16.37 -1.24
C LEU A 170 -23.31 -17.15 -0.69
N GLU A 171 -22.14 -17.01 -1.29
CA GLU A 171 -20.90 -17.65 -0.84
C GLU A 171 -20.55 -17.25 0.60
N ARG A 172 -20.69 -15.97 0.94
CA ARG A 172 -20.49 -15.47 2.30
C ARG A 172 -21.46 -16.10 3.29
N ARG A 173 -22.74 -16.28 2.91
CA ARG A 173 -23.73 -16.98 3.74
C ARG A 173 -23.38 -18.46 3.90
N LEU A 174 -22.98 -19.14 2.82
CA LEU A 174 -22.57 -20.54 2.85
C LEU A 174 -21.33 -20.77 3.73
N THR A 175 -20.35 -19.86 3.65
CA THR A 175 -19.15 -19.86 4.50
C THR A 175 -19.51 -19.73 5.98
N LYS A 176 -20.44 -18.81 6.32
CA LYS A 176 -20.91 -18.63 7.70
C LYS A 176 -21.58 -19.88 8.29
N ILE A 177 -22.19 -20.72 7.46
CA ILE A 177 -22.85 -21.97 7.90
C ILE A 177 -21.97 -23.22 7.67
N GLY A 178 -20.70 -23.05 7.27
CA GLY A 178 -19.75 -24.14 7.05
C GLY A 178 -20.09 -25.06 5.87
N LYS A 179 -20.77 -24.54 4.83
CA LYS A 179 -21.17 -25.28 3.63
C LYS A 179 -20.50 -24.81 2.35
N TYR A 180 -19.44 -24.02 2.48
CA TYR A 180 -18.61 -23.52 1.38
C TYR A 180 -17.21 -24.10 1.54
#